data_AF-A0A4S0IP66-F1
#
_entry.id   AF-A0A4S0IP66-F1
#
_cell.length_a   1.000
_cell.length_b   1.000
_cell.length_c   1.000
_cell.angle_alpha   90.00
_cell.angle_beta   90.00
_cell.angle_gamma   90.00
#
_symmetry.space_group_name_H-M   'P 1'
#
loop_
_entity.id
_entity.type
_entity.pdbx_description
1 polymer ?
#
loop_
_entity_poly.entity_id
_entity_poly.type
_entity_poly.pdbx_seq_one_letter_code
_entity_poly.pdbx_strand_id
1 'polypeptide(L)'
;MSGTERMRRHRQRLRQGRMPLVVDVPEVELTEFLARVGYLNCQTEDRAALRKATERWIADATSAAAYELVTASRSALLRHAIGDS
;
A
#
# COMPACT_ATOMS: atom_id res chain seq x y z
N MET A 1 -22.61 -1.50 8.85
CA MET A 1 -21.60 -0.70 9.59
C MET A 1 -21.98 0.77 9.45
N SER A 2 -22.18 1.51 10.55
CA SER A 2 -22.63 2.91 10.50
C SER A 2 -21.51 3.89 10.09
N GLY A 3 -21.87 5.09 9.63
CA GLY A 3 -20.89 6.14 9.30
C GLY A 3 -20.07 6.61 10.51
N THR A 4 -20.71 6.69 11.67
CA THR A 4 -20.09 7.05 12.95
C THR A 4 -19.04 6.03 13.40
N GLU A 5 -19.28 4.73 13.19
CA GLU A 5 -18.28 3.69 13.48
C GLU A 5 -17.09 3.74 12.52
N ARG A 6 -17.31 4.07 11.25
CA ARG A 6 -16.22 4.31 10.28
C ARG A 6 -15.32 5.45 10.74
N MET A 7 -15.90 6.59 11.14
CA MET A 7 -15.14 7.73 11.65
C MET A 7 -14.39 7.41 12.94
N ARG A 8 -15.02 6.71 13.89
CA ARG A 8 -14.37 6.30 15.14
C ARG A 8 -13.14 5.42 14.88
N ARG A 9 -13.26 4.41 14.02
CA ARG A 9 -12.15 3.53 13.63
C ARG A 9 -11.05 4.27 12.85
N HIS A 10 -11.41 5.26 12.03
CA HIS A 10 -10.44 6.09 11.34
C HIS A 10 -9.59 6.93 12.31
N ARG A 11 -10.23 7.64 13.24
CA ARG A 11 -9.53 8.41 14.28
C ARG A 11 -8.65 7.52 15.17
N GLN A 12 -9.11 6.32 15.50
CA GLN A 12 -8.32 5.35 16.26
C GLN A 12 -7.08 4.90 15.50
N ARG A 13 -7.20 4.63 14.19
CA ARG A 13 -6.06 4.27 13.33
C ARG A 13 -5.02 5.39 13.25
N LEU A 14 -5.47 6.63 13.05
CA LEU A 14 -4.58 7.80 13.06
C LEU A 14 -3.82 7.95 14.38
N ARG A 15 -4.50 7.77 15.52
CA ARG A 15 -3.85 7.81 16.85
C ARG A 15 -2.82 6.71 17.08
N GLN A 16 -2.96 5.58 16.39
CA GLN A 16 -2.03 4.45 16.45
C GLN A 16 -0.89 4.57 15.42
N GLY A 17 -0.79 5.67 14.68
CA GLY A 17 0.19 5.82 13.60
C GLY A 17 -0.06 4.87 12.42
N ARG A 18 -1.24 4.25 12.33
CA ARG A 18 -1.57 3.29 11.27
C ARG A 18 -2.15 4.03 10.08
N MET A 19 -1.42 4.07 8.97
CA MET A 19 -1.89 4.59 7.71
C MET A 19 -2.61 3.50 6.90
N PRO A 20 -3.81 3.77 6.36
CA PRO A 20 -4.46 2.83 5.47
C PRO A 20 -3.68 2.75 4.14
N LEU A 21 -3.30 1.54 3.74
CA LEU A 21 -2.88 1.24 2.37
C LEU A 21 -4.17 1.04 1.55
N VAL A 22 -4.40 1.88 0.54
CA VAL A 22 -5.49 1.70 -0.42
C VAL A 22 -4.84 1.26 -1.73
N VAL A 23 -5.25 0.09 -2.20
CA VAL A 23 -4.72 -0.55 -3.39
C VAL A 23 -5.89 -0.76 -4.31
N ASP A 24 -6.09 0.18 -5.22
CA ASP A 24 -7.08 0.06 -6.28
C ASP A 24 -6.41 -0.64 -7.46
N VAL A 25 -6.46 -1.97 -7.46
CA VAL A 25 -6.00 -2.79 -8.59
C VAL A 25 -7.21 -3.51 -9.16
N PRO A 26 -7.63 -3.21 -10.40
CA PRO A 26 -8.63 -4.01 -11.09
C PRO A 26 -8.15 -5.47 -11.15
N GLU A 27 -9.03 -6.43 -10.88
CA GLU A 27 -8.67 -7.86 -10.86
C GLU A 27 -8.05 -8.31 -12.20
N VAL A 28 -8.49 -7.71 -13.31
CA VAL A 28 -8.00 -7.97 -14.67
C VAL A 28 -6.55 -7.49 -14.88
N GLU A 29 -6.09 -6.53 -14.09
CA GLU A 29 -4.74 -5.94 -14.17
C GLU A 29 -3.79 -6.48 -13.10
N LEU A 30 -4.28 -7.27 -12.13
CA LEU A 30 -3.48 -7.76 -11.01
C LEU A 30 -2.26 -8.56 -11.47
N THR A 31 -2.44 -9.42 -12.46
CA THR A 31 -1.36 -10.25 -13.02
C THR A 31 -0.29 -9.40 -13.69
N GLU A 32 -0.70 -8.40 -14.48
CA GLU A 32 0.22 -7.47 -15.14
C GLU A 32 0.97 -6.61 -14.13
N PHE A 33 0.25 -6.10 -13.13
CA PHE A 33 0.83 -5.35 -12.03
C PHE A 33 1.91 -6.16 -11.30
N LEU A 34 1.58 -7.37 -10.85
CA LEU A 34 2.50 -8.24 -10.12
C LEU A 34 3.72 -8.64 -10.96
N ALA A 35 3.57 -8.81 -12.28
CA ALA A 35 4.69 -9.02 -13.17
C ALA A 35 5.58 -7.78 -13.28
N ARG A 36 4.98 -6.60 -13.44
CA ARG A 36 5.70 -5.31 -13.54
C ARG A 36 6.48 -4.95 -12.29
N VAL A 37 5.94 -5.28 -11.11
CA VAL A 37 6.62 -5.06 -9.83
C VAL A 37 7.57 -6.21 -9.43
N GLY A 38 7.72 -7.22 -10.29
CA GLY A 38 8.68 -8.32 -10.09
C GLY A 38 8.26 -9.41 -9.12
N TYR A 39 6.97 -9.47 -8.73
CA TYR A 39 6.41 -10.52 -7.88
C TYR A 39 5.90 -11.73 -8.69
N LEU A 40 5.84 -11.61 -10.02
CA LEU A 40 5.62 -12.69 -10.98
C LEU A 40 6.66 -12.62 -12.11
N ASN A 41 7.07 -13.78 -12.62
CA ASN A 41 8.02 -13.86 -13.75
C ASN A 41 7.34 -13.69 -15.11
N CYS A 42 6.05 -14.02 -15.21
CA CYS A 42 5.25 -13.93 -16.43
C CYS A 42 3.76 -13.81 -16.08
N GLN A 43 2.94 -13.45 -17.07
CA GLN A 43 1.50 -13.51 -16.90
C GLN A 43 1.04 -14.96 -16.71
N THR A 44 0.21 -15.21 -15.70
CA THR A 44 -0.29 -16.54 -15.35
C THR A 44 -1.75 -16.48 -14.90
N GLU A 45 -2.51 -17.51 -15.21
CA GLU A 45 -3.88 -17.73 -14.70
C GLU A 45 -3.90 -18.65 -13.47
N ASP A 46 -2.73 -19.14 -13.02
CA ASP A 46 -2.63 -19.96 -11.82
C ASP A 46 -2.99 -19.15 -10.58
N ARG A 47 -4.20 -19.42 -10.06
CA ARG A 47 -4.75 -18.77 -8.86
C ARG A 47 -3.87 -18.95 -7.62
N ALA A 48 -3.18 -20.09 -7.48
CA ALA A 48 -2.30 -20.31 -6.34
C ALA A 48 -1.05 -19.44 -6.43
N ALA A 49 -0.47 -19.32 -7.63
CA ALA A 49 0.66 -18.44 -7.89
C ALA A 49 0.28 -16.96 -7.68
N LEU A 50 -0.85 -16.53 -8.23
CA LEU A 50 -1.37 -15.16 -8.07
C LEU A 50 -1.59 -14.81 -6.60
N ARG A 51 -2.21 -15.70 -5.84
CA ARG A 51 -2.44 -15.52 -4.41
C ARG A 51 -1.11 -15.35 -3.66
N LYS A 52 -0.14 -16.24 -3.88
CA LYS A 52 1.16 -16.19 -3.21
C LYS A 52 1.95 -14.93 -3.56
N ALA A 53 1.93 -14.52 -4.82
CA ALA A 53 2.56 -13.28 -5.27
C ALA A 53 1.91 -12.05 -4.63
N THR A 54 0.59 -12.03 -4.57
CA THR A 54 -0.19 -10.96 -3.90
C THR A 54 0.12 -10.89 -2.42
N GLU A 55 0.14 -12.01 -1.71
CA GLU A 55 0.45 -12.07 -0.28
C GLU A 55 1.86 -11.55 0.02
N ARG A 56 2.86 -11.92 -0.79
CA ARG A 56 4.24 -11.39 -0.66
C ARG A 56 4.29 -9.89 -0.92
N TRP A 57 3.64 -9.43 -1.98
CA TRP A 57 3.60 -8.01 -2.31
C TRP A 57 2.94 -7.19 -1.19
N ILE A 58 1.81 -7.64 -0.65
CA ILE A 58 1.16 -6.97 0.49
C ILE A 58 2.08 -6.94 1.70
N ALA A 59 2.75 -8.05 2.04
CA ALA A 59 3.65 -8.10 3.18
C ALA A 59 4.80 -7.09 3.05
N ASP A 60 5.40 -6.98 1.87
CA ASP A 60 6.48 -6.03 1.61
C ASP A 60 5.98 -4.58 1.62
N ALA A 61 4.86 -4.30 0.95
CA ALA A 61 4.25 -2.96 0.90
C ALA A 61 3.76 -2.46 2.26
N THR A 62 3.42 -3.38 3.18
CA THR A 62 2.97 -3.06 4.55
C THR A 62 4.06 -3.23 5.60
N SER A 63 5.29 -3.54 5.19
CA SER A 63 6.43 -3.65 6.09
C SER A 63 6.73 -2.31 6.79
N ALA A 64 7.29 -2.39 8.00
CA ALA A 64 7.73 -1.19 8.72
C ALA A 64 8.77 -0.39 7.92
N ALA A 65 9.66 -1.07 7.20
CA ALA A 65 10.64 -0.45 6.32
C ALA A 65 9.98 0.35 5.17
N ALA A 66 8.95 -0.21 4.52
CA ALA A 66 8.20 0.51 3.50
C ALA A 66 7.49 1.75 4.09
N TYR A 67 6.91 1.63 5.29
CA TYR A 67 6.29 2.75 5.98
C TYR A 67 7.30 3.88 6.30
N GLU A 68 8.48 3.54 6.81
CA GLU A 68 9.54 4.51 7.11
C GLU A 68 10.02 5.21 5.86
N LEU A 69 10.20 4.49 4.75
CA LEU A 69 10.59 5.04 3.46
C LEU A 69 9.57 6.07 2.93
N VAL A 70 8.27 5.74 2.99
CA VAL A 70 7.20 6.67 2.60
C VAL A 70 7.15 7.88 3.53
N THR A 71 7.30 7.67 4.84
CA THR A 71 7.28 8.75 5.83
C THR A 71 8.46 9.70 5.66
N ALA A 72 9.65 9.18 5.38
CA ALA A 72 10.85 9.96 5.09
C ALA A 72 10.67 10.78 3.80
N SER A 73 10.14 10.15 2.74
CA SER A 73 9.87 10.79 1.45
C SER A 73 8.86 11.93 1.58
N ARG A 74 7.77 11.72 2.33
CA ARG A 74 6.77 12.77 2.62
C ARG A 74 7.36 13.92 3.43
N SER A 75 8.19 13.61 4.41
CA SER A 75 8.87 14.62 5.23
C SER A 75 9.87 15.44 4.42
N ALA A 76 10.51 14.86 3.41
CA ALA A 76 11.35 15.58 2.45
C ALA A 76 10.52 16.51 1.55
N LEU A 77 9.42 16.01 0.98
CA LEU A 77 8.50 16.82 0.15
C LEU A 77 7.93 18.03 0.90
N LEU A 78 7.50 17.85 2.16
CA LEU A 78 6.99 18.94 2.99
C LEU A 78 8.07 19.98 3.31
N ARG A 79 9.32 19.54 3.54
CA ARG A 79 10.45 20.47 3.78
C ARG A 79 10.80 21.28 2.54
N HIS A 80 10.78 20.69 1.35
CA HIS A 80 10.95 21.42 0.09
C HIS A 80 9.82 22.43 -0.14
N ALA A 81 8.57 22.05 0.09
CA ALA A 81 7.43 22.96 -0.08
C ALA A 81 7.42 24.16 0.88
N ILE A 82 8.09 24.05 2.04
CA ILE A 82 8.21 25.14 3.03
C ILE A 82 9.45 26.00 2.78
N GLY A 83 10.50 25.45 2.14
CA GLY A 83 11.77 26.14 1.89
C GLY A 83 11.80 27.05 0.65
N ASP A 84 10.80 26.97 -0.23
CA ASP A 84 10.67 27.80 -1.44
C ASP A 84 9.77 29.05 -1.23
N SER A 85 9.73 29.62 -0.02
CA SER A 85 9.03 30.89 0.29
C SER A 85 9.98 32.01 0.70
#